data_AF-A0AA40THC2-F1
#
_entry.id   AF-A0AA40THC2-F1
#
_cell.length_a   1.000
_cell.length_b   1.000
_cell.length_c   1.000
_cell.angle_alpha   90.00
_cell.angle_beta   90.00
_cell.angle_gamma   90.00
#
_symmetry.space_group_name_H-M   'P 1'
#
loop_
_entity.id
_entity.type
_entity.pdbx_description
1 polymer ?
#
loop_
_entity_poly.entity_id
_entity_poly.type
_entity_poly.pdbx_seq_one_letter_code
_entity_poly.pdbx_strand_id
1 'polypeptide(L)'
;DKPEVPENDAYAYINEHVPDHDVLLAGFPCQPFSLAGVSKKNSLGRAHGFECEAQGTLFFDVARIIRAKKPAIFVLENVKNLKSHDKGKTFKVIMDTLDELGYEVADAAEMGKNDPKVIDGKHFLPQHRERIVLVGFRRDLNIHQGFTLRDISRFYPEQRPSFGELLEPVVDSKYI
;
A
#
# COMPACT_ATOMS: atom_id res chain seq x y z
N ASP A 1 -0.29 27.77 9.75
CA ASP A 1 -0.68 26.67 10.66
C ASP A 1 -2.11 26.25 10.40
N LYS A 2 -2.32 25.09 9.75
CA LYS A 2 -3.66 24.50 9.70
C LYS A 2 -3.90 23.86 11.07
N PRO A 3 -5.04 24.13 11.74
CA PRO A 3 -5.35 23.46 12.99
C PRO A 3 -5.39 21.95 12.77
N GLU A 4 -4.85 21.22 13.73
CA GLU A 4 -4.88 19.77 13.75
C GLU A 4 -6.34 19.32 13.83
N VAL A 5 -6.81 18.56 12.83
CA VAL A 5 -8.19 18.03 12.83
C VAL A 5 -8.28 16.95 13.92
N PRO A 6 -9.20 17.07 14.89
CA PRO A 6 -9.41 16.03 15.89
C PRO A 6 -9.71 14.68 15.23
N GLU A 7 -9.19 13.59 15.82
CA GLU A 7 -9.30 12.27 15.21
C GLU A 7 -10.75 11.81 15.04
N ASN A 8 -11.60 12.10 16.05
CA ASN A 8 -13.02 11.79 15.99
C ASN A 8 -13.73 12.51 14.84
N ASP A 9 -13.33 13.75 14.55
CA ASP A 9 -13.89 14.52 13.44
C ASP A 9 -13.44 13.93 12.09
N ALA A 10 -12.19 13.47 12.00
CA ALA A 10 -11.68 12.77 10.83
C ALA A 10 -12.44 11.46 10.57
N TYR A 11 -12.67 10.64 11.62
CA TYR A 11 -13.44 9.40 11.48
C TYR A 11 -14.91 9.66 11.15
N ALA A 12 -15.54 10.67 11.75
CA ALA A 12 -16.90 11.07 11.42
C ALA A 12 -17.00 11.49 9.95
N TYR A 13 -16.05 12.32 9.48
CA TYR A 13 -15.99 12.75 8.09
C TYR A 13 -15.82 11.57 7.13
N ILE A 14 -14.92 10.63 7.42
CA ILE A 14 -14.72 9.42 6.61
C ILE A 14 -16.00 8.58 6.57
N ASN A 15 -16.68 8.40 7.71
CA ASN A 15 -17.89 7.60 7.78
C ASN A 15 -19.05 8.20 6.98
N GLU A 16 -19.14 9.52 6.93
CA GLU A 16 -20.14 10.25 6.16
C GLU A 16 -19.85 10.25 4.64
N HIS A 17 -18.58 10.37 4.25
CA HIS A 17 -18.20 10.66 2.85
C HIS A 17 -17.68 9.44 2.07
N VAL A 18 -17.15 8.43 2.75
CA VAL A 18 -16.70 7.19 2.12
C VAL A 18 -17.82 6.16 2.31
N PRO A 19 -18.33 5.51 1.25
CA PRO A 19 -19.28 4.41 1.42
C PRO A 19 -18.62 3.18 2.02
N ASP A 20 -19.42 2.28 2.59
CA ASP A 20 -18.94 0.95 2.95
C ASP A 20 -18.60 0.17 1.67
N HIS A 21 -17.52 -0.61 1.72
CA HIS A 21 -16.97 -1.30 0.55
C HIS A 21 -16.20 -2.54 0.97
N ASP A 22 -16.20 -3.55 0.10
CA ASP A 22 -15.50 -4.81 0.35
C ASP A 22 -14.00 -4.72 0.08
N VAL A 23 -13.61 -3.90 -0.91
CA VAL A 23 -12.21 -3.78 -1.37
C VAL A 23 -11.77 -2.32 -1.40
N LEU A 24 -10.69 -2.01 -0.69
CA LEU A 24 -10.03 -0.70 -0.75
C LEU A 24 -8.81 -0.75 -1.67
N LEU A 25 -8.69 0.21 -2.58
CA LEU A 25 -7.54 0.36 -3.47
C LEU A 25 -6.83 1.69 -3.20
N ALA A 26 -5.50 1.68 -3.05
CA ALA A 26 -4.75 2.91 -2.89
C ALA A 26 -3.30 2.79 -3.41
N GLY A 27 -2.85 3.80 -4.18
CA GLY A 27 -1.45 3.99 -4.55
C GLY A 27 -0.91 5.25 -3.88
N PHE A 28 -0.43 5.12 -2.64
CA PHE A 28 0.04 6.27 -1.85
C PHE A 28 1.51 6.58 -2.16
N PRO A 29 1.94 7.85 -2.13
CA PRO A 29 3.33 8.20 -2.41
C PRO A 29 4.29 7.65 -1.34
N CYS A 30 5.50 7.26 -1.74
CA CYS A 30 6.55 6.82 -0.84
C CYS A 30 7.12 8.02 -0.05
N GLN A 31 6.65 8.21 1.20
CA GLN A 31 7.10 9.28 2.10
C GLN A 31 7.90 8.68 3.27
N PRO A 32 9.03 9.28 3.69
CA PRO A 32 9.69 8.88 4.93
C PRO A 32 8.83 9.23 6.14
N PHE A 33 8.80 8.36 7.15
CA PHE A 33 8.10 8.63 8.40
C PHE A 33 9.05 9.35 9.36
N SER A 34 8.77 10.61 9.67
CA SER A 34 9.64 11.38 10.57
C SER A 34 9.48 10.91 12.02
N LEU A 35 10.60 10.58 12.68
CA LEU A 35 10.67 10.20 14.10
C LEU A 35 10.37 11.34 15.08
N ALA A 36 10.16 12.57 14.59
CA ALA A 36 9.99 13.75 15.44
C ALA A 36 8.71 13.70 16.32
N GLY A 37 7.69 12.92 15.92
CA GLY A 37 6.54 12.59 16.77
C GLY A 37 6.79 11.42 17.74
N VAL A 38 7.76 10.56 17.43
CA VAL A 38 8.10 9.33 18.18
C VAL A 38 9.03 9.63 19.36
N SER A 39 10.03 10.51 19.17
CA SER A 39 11.04 10.80 20.21
C SER A 39 10.55 11.71 21.36
N LYS A 40 9.44 12.44 21.21
CA LYS A 40 8.92 13.34 22.27
C LYS A 40 7.91 12.68 23.22
N LYS A 41 7.41 11.48 22.89
CA LYS A 41 6.36 10.78 23.67
C LYS A 41 6.89 9.58 24.45
N ASN A 42 8.03 9.01 24.07
CA ASN A 42 8.74 7.98 24.85
C ASN A 42 9.15 8.46 26.25
N SER A 43 9.28 9.77 26.46
CA SER A 43 9.57 10.40 27.76
C SER A 43 8.33 10.71 28.61
N LEU A 44 7.10 10.45 28.13
CA LEU A 44 5.84 10.87 28.77
C LEU A 44 4.84 9.73 29.08
N GLY A 45 5.19 8.46 28.84
CA GLY A 45 4.41 7.30 29.31
C GLY A 45 2.97 7.20 28.78
N ARG A 46 2.65 7.77 27.60
CA ARG A 46 1.32 7.68 26.98
C ARG A 46 1.24 6.56 25.94
N ALA A 47 0.01 6.11 25.69
CA ALA A 47 -0.37 4.97 24.84
C ALA A 47 0.47 4.85 23.55
N HIS A 48 1.12 3.70 23.42
CA HIS A 48 1.85 3.25 22.24
C HIS A 48 0.88 2.65 21.21
N GLY A 49 1.00 3.03 19.94
CA GLY A 49 0.28 2.42 18.80
C GLY A 49 0.22 3.33 17.57
N PHE A 50 -0.39 2.83 16.48
CA PHE A 50 -0.72 3.53 15.21
C PHE A 50 -1.13 5.01 15.37
N GLU A 51 -1.79 5.36 16.47
CA GLU A 51 -2.29 6.71 16.78
C GLU A 51 -1.18 7.75 17.05
N CYS A 52 0.06 7.30 17.27
CA CYS A 52 1.21 8.19 17.57
C CYS A 52 2.31 8.21 16.50
N GLU A 53 2.29 7.31 15.52
CA GLU A 53 3.37 7.22 14.53
C GLU A 53 3.04 8.11 13.31
N ALA A 54 3.89 9.11 13.07
CA ALA A 54 3.91 9.95 11.86
C ALA A 54 2.57 10.54 11.37
N GLN A 55 1.97 11.41 12.20
CA GLN A 55 1.02 12.43 11.73
C GLN A 55 1.61 13.18 10.50
N GLY A 56 0.90 13.16 9.37
CA GLY A 56 1.20 14.01 8.20
C GLY A 56 1.62 13.30 6.91
N THR A 57 1.61 11.97 6.84
CA THR A 57 1.79 11.27 5.55
C THR A 57 0.48 10.65 5.05
N LEU A 58 0.33 10.55 3.73
CA LEU A 58 -0.87 10.02 3.08
C LEU A 58 -1.10 8.53 3.39
N PHE A 59 -0.07 7.80 3.83
CA PHE A 59 -0.24 6.43 4.33
C PHE A 59 -1.16 6.38 5.56
N PHE A 60 -1.01 7.31 6.51
CA PHE A 60 -1.87 7.33 7.69
C PHE A 60 -3.31 7.74 7.37
N ASP A 61 -3.51 8.54 6.32
CA ASP A 61 -4.87 8.82 5.83
C ASP A 61 -5.51 7.56 5.23
N VAL A 62 -4.77 6.77 4.45
CA VAL A 62 -5.24 5.45 3.98
C VAL A 62 -5.55 4.52 5.16
N ALA A 63 -4.65 4.43 6.13
CA ALA A 63 -4.81 3.58 7.31
C ALA A 63 -6.01 4.01 8.19
N ARG A 64 -6.30 5.31 8.30
CA ARG A 64 -7.52 5.82 8.93
C ARG A 64 -8.77 5.37 8.20
N ILE A 65 -8.78 5.40 6.86
CA ILE A 65 -9.91 4.89 6.07
C ILE A 65 -10.08 3.39 6.28
N ILE A 66 -9.00 2.61 6.26
CA ILE A 66 -9.03 1.17 6.56
C ILE A 66 -9.60 0.91 7.96
N ARG A 67 -9.21 1.69 8.97
CA ARG A 67 -9.74 1.57 10.33
C ARG A 67 -11.23 1.91 10.43
N ALA A 68 -11.65 2.98 9.76
CA ALA A 68 -13.04 3.45 9.77
C ALA A 68 -13.97 2.47 9.06
N LYS A 69 -13.58 2.04 7.86
CA LYS A 69 -14.43 1.27 6.94
C LYS A 69 -14.27 -0.23 7.04
N LYS A 70 -13.14 -0.70 7.57
CA LYS A 70 -12.84 -2.11 7.77
C LYS A 70 -13.16 -2.95 6.52
N PRO A 71 -12.67 -2.61 5.33
CA PRO A 71 -12.94 -3.41 4.13
C PRO A 71 -12.50 -4.87 4.33
N ALA A 72 -13.14 -5.81 3.63
CA ALA A 72 -12.73 -7.21 3.71
C ALA A 72 -11.29 -7.41 3.20
N ILE A 73 -10.95 -6.68 2.13
CA ILE A 73 -9.64 -6.73 1.46
C ILE A 73 -9.15 -5.32 1.19
N PHE A 74 -7.83 -5.11 1.19
CA PHE A 74 -7.23 -3.95 0.53
C PHE A 74 -6.14 -4.37 -0.46
N VAL A 75 -5.86 -3.50 -1.42
CA VAL A 75 -4.68 -3.58 -2.29
C VAL A 75 -3.97 -2.23 -2.28
N LEU A 76 -2.75 -2.22 -1.77
CA LEU A 76 -1.89 -1.04 -1.75
C LEU A 76 -0.75 -1.20 -2.75
N GLU A 77 -0.55 -0.18 -3.59
CA GLU A 77 0.56 -0.11 -4.55
C GLU A 77 1.63 0.87 -4.05
N ASN A 78 2.90 0.52 -4.26
CA ASN A 78 4.01 1.43 -4.01
C ASN A 78 5.26 1.09 -4.85
N VAL A 79 6.31 1.91 -4.71
CA VAL A 79 7.59 1.72 -5.38
C VAL A 79 8.26 0.40 -5.00
N LYS A 80 8.94 -0.25 -5.95
CA LYS A 80 9.63 -1.53 -5.73
C LYS A 80 10.66 -1.52 -4.59
N ASN A 81 11.27 -0.36 -4.33
CA ASN A 81 12.32 -0.19 -3.34
C ASN A 81 11.80 0.17 -1.94
N LEU A 82 10.47 0.09 -1.71
CA LEU A 82 9.84 0.42 -0.42
C LEU A 82 10.52 -0.30 0.76
N LYS A 83 10.89 -1.58 0.57
CA LYS A 83 11.57 -2.40 1.59
C LYS A 83 12.93 -1.85 2.04
N SER A 84 13.65 -1.16 1.16
CA SER A 84 14.95 -0.55 1.46
C SER A 84 14.86 0.93 1.83
N HIS A 85 13.68 1.54 1.64
CA HIS A 85 13.47 2.96 1.87
C HIS A 85 13.68 3.31 3.36
N ASP A 86 14.36 4.43 3.62
CA ASP A 86 14.76 4.86 4.97
C ASP A 86 15.37 3.74 5.82
N LYS A 87 16.30 2.97 5.23
CA LYS A 87 16.95 1.81 5.86
C LYS A 87 15.96 0.74 6.33
N GLY A 88 14.84 0.59 5.64
CA GLY A 88 13.77 -0.38 5.91
C GLY A 88 12.74 0.07 6.95
N LYS A 89 12.90 1.26 7.55
CA LYS A 89 11.97 1.77 8.56
C LYS A 89 10.57 2.01 8.00
N THR A 90 10.49 2.58 6.79
CA THR A 90 9.20 2.87 6.15
C THR A 90 8.39 1.59 5.96
N PHE A 91 8.99 0.55 5.39
CA PHE A 91 8.29 -0.71 5.19
C PHE A 91 7.87 -1.36 6.51
N LYS A 92 8.74 -1.32 7.54
CA LYS A 92 8.41 -1.85 8.86
C LYS A 92 7.18 -1.16 9.47
N VAL A 93 7.16 0.17 9.50
CA VAL A 93 6.02 0.95 10.04
C VAL A 93 4.73 0.63 9.28
N ILE A 94 4.79 0.49 7.96
CA ILE A 94 3.63 0.10 7.15
C ILE A 94 3.12 -1.29 7.56
N MET A 95 3.99 -2.29 7.61
CA MET A 95 3.58 -3.66 7.95
C MET A 95 3.06 -3.77 9.39
N ASP A 96 3.73 -3.14 10.35
CA ASP A 96 3.30 -3.10 11.75
C ASP A 96 1.92 -2.42 11.88
N THR A 97 1.72 -1.29 11.19
CA THR A 97 0.42 -0.59 11.15
C THR A 97 -0.70 -1.48 10.58
N LEU A 98 -0.45 -2.15 9.45
CA LEU A 98 -1.47 -3.00 8.82
C LEU A 98 -1.81 -4.22 9.70
N ASP A 99 -0.82 -4.75 10.43
CA ASP A 99 -1.03 -5.82 11.40
C ASP A 99 -1.86 -5.36 12.61
N GLU A 100 -1.55 -4.18 13.17
CA GLU A 100 -2.30 -3.54 14.25
C GLU A 100 -3.76 -3.25 13.87
N LEU A 101 -4.01 -2.93 12.59
CA LEU A 101 -5.36 -2.76 12.03
C LEU A 101 -6.14 -4.08 11.87
N GLY A 102 -5.52 -5.22 12.14
CA GLY A 102 -6.16 -6.53 12.10
C GLY A 102 -6.15 -7.19 10.71
N TYR A 103 -5.19 -6.86 9.85
CA TYR A 103 -5.08 -7.44 8.51
C TYR A 103 -3.88 -8.37 8.39
N GLU A 104 -4.09 -9.51 7.74
CA GLU A 104 -3.03 -10.39 7.26
C GLU A 104 -2.64 -9.98 5.84
N VAL A 105 -1.37 -9.56 5.66
CA VAL A 105 -0.84 -9.20 4.33
C VAL A 105 -0.27 -10.45 3.65
N ALA A 106 -0.69 -10.70 2.41
CA ALA A 106 -0.19 -11.79 1.59
C ALA A 106 1.33 -11.75 1.48
N ASP A 107 1.96 -12.91 1.65
CA ASP A 107 3.41 -13.09 1.55
C ASP A 107 4.23 -12.16 2.49
N ALA A 108 3.67 -11.71 3.61
CA ALA A 108 4.32 -10.76 4.53
C ALA A 108 5.70 -11.22 5.03
N ALA A 109 5.90 -12.53 5.20
CA ALA A 109 7.15 -13.12 5.66
C ALA A 109 8.27 -13.11 4.58
N GLU A 110 7.92 -12.92 3.31
CA GLU A 110 8.86 -13.00 2.19
C GLU A 110 9.58 -11.67 1.98
N MET A 111 10.87 -11.61 2.31
CA MET A 111 11.65 -10.36 2.22
C MET A 111 12.80 -10.41 1.20
N GLY A 112 13.06 -11.59 0.62
CA GLY A 112 14.20 -11.84 -0.25
C GLY A 112 14.13 -11.21 -1.65
N LYS A 113 15.06 -11.63 -2.51
CA LYS A 113 15.16 -11.19 -3.92
C LYS A 113 13.95 -11.64 -4.77
N ASN A 114 13.36 -12.78 -4.42
CA ASN A 114 12.21 -13.37 -5.11
C ASN A 114 10.90 -13.06 -4.36
N ASP A 115 10.78 -11.85 -3.84
CA ASP A 115 9.60 -11.41 -3.11
C ASP A 115 8.39 -11.33 -4.05
N PRO A 116 7.35 -12.14 -3.84
CA PRO A 116 6.18 -12.17 -4.72
C PRO A 116 5.34 -10.90 -4.66
N LYS A 117 5.54 -10.05 -3.62
CA LYS A 117 4.92 -8.73 -3.55
C LYS A 117 5.47 -7.79 -4.63
N VAL A 118 6.65 -8.07 -5.21
CA VAL A 118 7.20 -7.26 -6.31
C VAL A 118 6.77 -7.86 -7.65
N ILE A 119 5.93 -7.11 -8.37
CA ILE A 119 5.38 -7.52 -9.67
C ILE A 119 5.95 -6.61 -10.76
N ASP A 120 6.47 -7.20 -11.84
CA ASP A 120 6.96 -6.48 -13.01
C ASP A 120 5.92 -6.45 -14.13
N GLY A 121 5.54 -5.24 -14.57
CA GLY A 121 4.65 -5.03 -15.71
C GLY A 121 5.13 -5.67 -17.01
N LYS A 122 6.43 -6.00 -17.11
CA LYS A 122 7.03 -6.65 -18.31
C LYS A 122 6.33 -7.95 -18.71
N HIS A 123 5.69 -8.63 -17.77
CA HIS A 123 5.00 -9.89 -18.02
C HIS A 123 3.68 -9.69 -18.77
N PHE A 124 3.11 -8.49 -18.68
CA PHE A 124 1.83 -8.13 -19.32
C PHE A 124 2.02 -7.23 -20.55
N LEU A 125 3.00 -6.32 -20.50
CA LEU A 125 3.28 -5.33 -21.54
C LEU A 125 4.80 -5.27 -21.82
N PRO A 126 5.23 -4.74 -22.98
CA PRO A 126 6.65 -4.63 -23.33
C PRO A 126 7.35 -3.47 -22.61
N GLN A 127 7.18 -3.35 -21.29
CA GLN A 127 7.77 -2.31 -20.46
C GLN A 127 8.22 -2.87 -19.10
N HIS A 128 9.47 -2.61 -18.72
CA HIS A 128 9.94 -2.85 -17.35
C HIS A 128 9.30 -1.85 -16.38
N ARG A 129 8.50 -2.37 -15.44
CA ARG A 129 7.83 -1.56 -14.43
C ARG A 129 7.53 -2.39 -13.20
N GLU A 130 8.50 -2.48 -12.32
CA GLU A 130 8.34 -3.17 -11.04
C GLU A 130 7.66 -2.27 -10.00
N ARG A 131 6.71 -2.85 -9.27
CA ARG A 131 6.00 -2.24 -8.13
C ARG A 131 5.83 -3.25 -7.02
N ILE A 132 5.80 -2.77 -5.78
CA ILE A 132 5.37 -3.59 -4.65
C ILE A 132 3.85 -3.49 -4.52
N VAL A 133 3.20 -4.63 -4.30
CA VAL A 133 1.76 -4.76 -4.11
C VAL A 133 1.52 -5.43 -2.75
N LEU A 134 0.79 -4.76 -1.87
CA LEU A 134 0.42 -5.28 -0.56
C LEU A 134 -1.07 -5.61 -0.60
N VAL A 135 -1.40 -6.91 -0.55
CA VAL A 135 -2.78 -7.38 -0.50
C VAL A 135 -3.07 -7.78 0.94
N GLY A 136 -3.99 -7.08 1.61
CA GLY A 136 -4.37 -7.35 2.99
C GLY A 136 -5.75 -7.96 3.10
N PHE A 137 -5.91 -8.93 3.99
CA PHE A 137 -7.16 -9.62 4.27
C PHE A 137 -7.54 -9.41 5.73
N ARG A 138 -8.80 -9.02 5.99
CA ARG A 138 -9.27 -8.81 7.37
C ARG A 138 -9.26 -10.14 8.13
N ARG A 139 -8.52 -10.20 9.25
CA ARG A 139 -8.18 -11.45 9.95
C ARG A 139 -9.39 -12.15 10.55
N ASP A 140 -10.40 -11.39 11.00
CA ASP A 140 -11.65 -11.92 11.55
C ASP A 140 -12.51 -12.66 10.52
N LEU A 141 -12.33 -12.39 9.23
CA LEU A 141 -13.09 -13.01 8.15
C LEU A 141 -12.53 -14.35 7.69
N ASN A 142 -11.26 -14.66 8.00
CA ASN A 142 -10.58 -15.89 7.59
C ASN A 142 -10.68 -16.19 6.08
N ILE A 143 -10.53 -15.15 5.26
CA ILE A 143 -10.63 -15.21 3.78
C ILE A 143 -9.28 -15.27 3.06
N HIS A 144 -8.15 -15.17 3.78
CA HIS A 144 -6.81 -15.29 3.17
C HIS A 144 -6.59 -16.66 2.52
N GLN A 145 -6.98 -17.75 3.19
CA GLN A 145 -7.09 -19.12 2.64
C GLN A 145 -5.90 -19.59 1.76
N GLY A 146 -4.68 -19.20 2.10
CA GLY A 146 -3.47 -19.60 1.36
C GLY A 146 -3.23 -18.82 0.06
N PHE A 147 -3.91 -17.67 -0.11
CA PHE A 147 -3.63 -16.73 -1.17
C PHE A 147 -2.14 -16.34 -1.19
N THR A 148 -1.55 -16.27 -2.38
CA THR A 148 -0.17 -15.82 -2.58
C THR A 148 -0.03 -15.12 -3.92
N LEU A 149 0.74 -14.03 -3.94
CA LEU A 149 1.07 -13.34 -5.19
C LEU A 149 2.03 -14.16 -6.07
N ARG A 150 2.59 -15.28 -5.58
CA ARG A 150 3.33 -16.23 -6.42
C ARG A 150 2.47 -16.78 -7.57
N ASP A 151 1.16 -16.86 -7.35
CA ASP A 151 0.22 -17.35 -8.35
C ASP A 151 -0.08 -16.33 -9.46
N ILE A 152 0.46 -15.10 -9.40
CA ILE A 152 0.24 -14.07 -10.44
C ILE A 152 0.65 -14.54 -11.84
N SER A 153 1.64 -15.45 -11.91
CA SER A 153 2.12 -16.03 -13.17
C SER A 153 1.05 -16.80 -13.94
N ARG A 154 0.01 -17.31 -13.25
CA ARG A 154 -1.15 -17.96 -13.87
C ARG A 154 -2.01 -17.01 -14.69
N PHE A 155 -1.86 -15.71 -14.49
CA PHE A 155 -2.62 -14.65 -15.16
C PHE A 155 -1.81 -13.94 -16.25
N TYR A 156 -0.59 -14.38 -16.54
CA TYR A 156 0.18 -13.81 -17.65
C TYR A 156 -0.49 -14.17 -18.99
N PRO A 157 -0.56 -13.23 -19.94
CA PRO A 157 -1.14 -13.50 -21.25
C PRO A 157 -0.32 -14.57 -21.98
N GLU A 158 -0.99 -15.49 -22.68
CA GLU A 158 -0.33 -16.50 -23.53
C GLU A 158 0.55 -15.81 -24.60
N GLN A 159 0.03 -14.73 -25.17
CA GLN A 159 0.74 -13.86 -26.11
C GLN A 159 0.80 -12.44 -25.55
N ARG A 160 2.00 -12.00 -25.18
CA ARG A 160 2.25 -10.61 -24.77
C ARG A 160 2.35 -9.73 -26.02
N PRO A 161 1.67 -8.57 -26.09
CA PRO A 161 1.83 -7.64 -27.20
C PRO A 161 3.30 -7.18 -27.30
N SER A 162 3.80 -7.11 -28.52
CA SER A 162 5.08 -6.51 -28.86
C SER A 162 5.00 -4.98 -28.76
N PHE A 163 6.16 -4.33 -28.64
CA PHE A 163 6.20 -2.87 -28.62
C PHE A 163 5.67 -2.26 -29.93
N GLY A 164 5.97 -2.88 -31.07
CA GLY A 164 5.52 -2.41 -32.39
C GLY A 164 4.00 -2.44 -32.56
N GLU A 165 3.32 -3.43 -31.97
CA GLU A 165 1.86 -3.52 -31.98
C GLU A 165 1.17 -2.42 -31.17
N LEU A 166 1.91 -1.73 -30.29
CA LEU A 166 1.39 -0.61 -29.49
C LEU A 166 1.67 0.76 -30.12
N LEU A 167 2.38 0.81 -31.25
CA LEU A 167 2.69 2.07 -31.92
C LEU A 167 1.53 2.54 -32.78
N GLU A 168 1.29 3.85 -32.77
CA GLU A 168 0.38 4.46 -33.73
C GLU A 168 1.00 4.45 -35.13
N PRO A 169 0.25 4.05 -36.17
CA PRO A 169 0.79 3.94 -37.53
C PRO A 169 1.11 5.30 -38.17
N VAL A 170 0.44 6.35 -37.71
CA VAL A 170 0.62 7.73 -38.18
C VAL A 170 0.75 8.62 -36.95
N VAL A 171 1.86 9.35 -36.85
CA VAL A 171 2.18 10.21 -35.70
C VAL A 171 2.42 11.64 -36.18
N ASP A 172 2.00 12.62 -35.39
CA ASP A 172 2.28 14.04 -35.62
C ASP A 172 3.81 14.28 -35.67
N SER A 173 4.25 15.11 -36.63
CA SER A 173 5.65 15.37 -36.89
C SER A 173 6.41 15.98 -35.70
N LYS A 174 5.73 16.58 -34.72
CA LYS A 174 6.39 17.08 -33.50
C LYS A 174 6.93 15.96 -32.58
N TYR A 175 6.54 14.70 -32.81
CA TYR A 175 6.98 13.53 -32.03
C TYR A 175 7.97 12.63 -32.79
N ILE A 176 8.37 13.01 -34.01
CA ILE A 176 9.32 12.27 -34.87
C ILE A 176 10.66 13.02 -34.92
#